data_AF-A0AAW4VLT8-F1
#
_entry.id   AF-A0AAW4VLT8-F1
#
_cell.length_a   1.000
_cell.length_b   1.000
_cell.length_c   1.000
_cell.angle_alpha   90.00
_cell.angle_beta   90.00
_cell.angle_gamma   90.00
#
_symmetry.space_group_name_H-M   'P 1'
#
loop_
_entity.id
_entity.type
_entity.pdbx_description
1 polymer ?
#
loop_
_entity_poly.entity_id
_entity_poly.type
_entity_poly.pdbx_seq_one_letter_code
_entity_poly.pdbx_strand_id
1 'polypeptide(L)'
;METINKITTSKQTTMYDHLCKMIIGNEEVLSRIIKAVVDEAKHLSIEEIRRLIEGVHIGNRIVNPHFHLVDKEGFIKDEGMVYYDILCYIDVPQEDGKNIRVYLNVEIQNNPYPGYSIITRGYAYVSRIVSRQWGSEYDYQHYDGMKKVYSLWIMPKAPKRKDGHMNVYETNERIICGTTVEEKEVYDRGVILGIYLNKEHDLNKKYEVYDELLTPLMILLNNVLDYKGKQRIKEEYGLNTKKIEREVKDMCDLGESITLEARNEGKQIERKEKNIAHVKN
;
A
#
# COMPACT_ATOMS: atom_id res chain seq x y z
N MET A 1 19.66 8.18 27.79
CA MET A 1 20.02 8.19 26.36
C MET A 1 19.24 7.10 25.62
N GLU A 2 19.30 5.83 26.03
CA GLU A 2 18.58 4.74 25.34
C GLU A 2 17.06 4.93 25.17
N THR A 3 16.34 5.41 26.21
CA THR A 3 14.89 5.66 26.11
C THR A 3 14.55 6.78 25.14
N ILE A 4 15.38 7.84 25.12
CA ILE A 4 15.20 8.98 24.21
C ILE A 4 15.48 8.53 22.77
N ASN A 5 16.54 7.76 22.54
CA ASN A 5 16.87 7.23 21.23
C ASN A 5 15.78 6.29 20.70
N LYS A 6 15.23 5.40 21.54
CA LYS A 6 14.07 4.56 21.18
C LYS A 6 12.84 5.39 20.80
N ILE A 7 12.55 6.47 21.53
CA ILE A 7 11.43 7.39 21.22
C ILE A 7 11.66 8.12 19.88
N THR A 8 12.89 8.60 19.62
CA THR A 8 13.24 9.28 18.37
C THR A 8 13.16 8.33 17.17
N THR A 9 13.76 7.13 17.26
CA THR A 9 13.67 6.11 16.21
C THR A 9 12.23 5.67 15.94
N SER A 10 11.41 5.55 17.00
CA SER A 10 9.98 5.26 16.88
C SER A 10 9.23 6.37 16.12
N LYS A 11 9.45 7.64 16.48
CA LYS A 11 8.84 8.79 15.78
C LYS A 11 9.26 8.87 14.32
N GLN A 12 10.54 8.70 14.03
CA GLN A 12 11.08 8.70 12.66
C GLN A 12 10.49 7.57 11.82
N THR A 13 10.36 6.37 12.38
CA THR A 13 9.73 5.23 11.71
C THR A 13 8.27 5.53 11.39
N THR A 14 7.52 6.08 12.35
CA THR A 14 6.11 6.48 12.15
C THR A 14 5.96 7.57 11.09
N MET A 15 6.85 8.57 11.06
CA MET A 15 6.82 9.62 10.03
C MET A 15 7.15 9.07 8.65
N TYR A 16 8.16 8.20 8.55
CA TYR A 16 8.53 7.55 7.30
C TYR A 16 7.39 6.69 6.74
N ASP A 17 6.76 5.91 7.61
CA ASP A 17 5.57 5.12 7.32
C ASP A 17 4.42 6.01 6.81
N HIS A 18 4.15 7.14 7.48
CA HIS A 18 3.14 8.10 7.01
C HIS A 18 3.45 8.67 5.62
N LEU A 19 4.70 9.02 5.34
CA LEU A 19 5.11 9.55 4.03
C LEU A 19 4.97 8.51 2.92
N CYS A 20 5.27 7.24 3.19
CA CYS A 20 4.99 6.14 2.26
C CYS A 20 3.49 6.07 1.93
N LYS A 21 2.62 6.16 2.95
CA LYS A 21 1.16 6.16 2.75
C LYS A 21 0.67 7.36 1.95
N MET A 22 1.25 8.54 2.17
CA MET A 22 0.92 9.73 1.37
C MET A 22 1.30 9.56 -0.11
N ILE A 23 2.49 9.03 -0.39
CA ILE A 23 2.95 8.75 -1.76
C ILE A 23 2.04 7.72 -2.45
N ILE A 24 1.65 6.65 -1.76
CA ILE A 24 0.82 5.59 -2.35
C ILE A 24 -0.64 6.01 -2.48
N GLY A 25 -1.16 6.76 -1.51
CA GLY A 25 -2.51 7.34 -1.56
C GLY A 25 -2.61 8.56 -2.48
N ASN A 26 -1.52 8.98 -3.11
CA ASN A 26 -1.55 9.96 -4.18
C ASN A 26 -2.30 9.38 -5.38
N GLU A 27 -3.27 10.12 -5.91
CA GLU A 27 -4.14 9.68 -7.00
C GLU A 27 -3.40 9.25 -8.27
N GLU A 28 -2.21 9.82 -8.56
CA GLU A 28 -1.39 9.41 -9.72
C GLU A 28 -0.75 8.04 -9.53
N VAL A 29 -0.39 7.69 -8.29
CA VAL A 29 0.20 6.39 -7.95
C VAL A 29 -0.91 5.36 -7.76
N LEU A 30 -1.97 5.73 -7.04
CA LEU A 30 -3.09 4.86 -6.76
C LEU A 30 -3.84 4.45 -8.02
N SER A 31 -4.07 5.36 -8.97
CA SER A 31 -4.70 5.04 -10.25
C SER A 31 -3.88 4.06 -11.10
N ARG A 32 -2.54 4.12 -11.04
CA ARG A 32 -1.66 3.14 -11.70
C ARG A 32 -1.72 1.77 -11.04
N ILE A 33 -1.75 1.73 -9.71
CA ILE A 33 -1.97 0.49 -8.96
C ILE A 33 -3.29 -0.13 -9.41
N ILE A 34 -4.39 0.63 -9.35
CA ILE A 34 -5.73 0.16 -9.73
C ILE A 34 -5.75 -0.33 -11.18
N LYS A 35 -5.21 0.45 -12.13
CA LYS A 35 -5.13 0.08 -13.56
C LYS A 35 -4.45 -1.27 -13.78
N ALA A 36 -3.40 -1.55 -13.02
CA ALA A 36 -2.62 -2.75 -13.16
C ALA A 36 -3.28 -3.98 -12.50
N VAL A 37 -4.03 -3.78 -11.41
CA VAL A 37 -4.43 -4.90 -10.52
C VAL A 37 -5.92 -5.13 -10.36
N VAL A 38 -6.77 -4.14 -10.66
CA VAL A 38 -8.22 -4.26 -10.49
C VAL A 38 -8.83 -4.62 -11.83
N ASP A 39 -9.28 -5.87 -11.94
CA ASP A 39 -9.79 -6.44 -13.20
C ASP A 39 -10.94 -5.62 -13.79
N GLU A 40 -11.85 -5.17 -12.92
CA GLU A 40 -13.03 -4.39 -13.30
C GLU A 40 -12.64 -3.08 -13.99
N ALA A 41 -11.53 -2.46 -13.58
CA ALA A 41 -11.07 -1.18 -14.09
C ALA A 41 -10.08 -1.30 -15.26
N LYS A 42 -9.71 -2.51 -15.70
CA LYS A 42 -8.67 -2.72 -16.73
C LYS A 42 -8.99 -2.06 -18.06
N HIS A 43 -10.25 -1.87 -18.41
CA HIS A 43 -10.68 -1.23 -19.66
C HIS A 43 -10.54 0.30 -19.64
N LEU A 44 -10.47 0.92 -18.45
CA LEU A 44 -10.38 2.37 -18.28
C LEU A 44 -8.96 2.89 -18.40
N SER A 45 -8.76 4.12 -18.86
CA SER A 45 -7.47 4.81 -18.80
C SER A 45 -7.10 5.18 -17.36
N ILE A 46 -5.80 5.45 -17.12
CA ILE A 46 -5.33 5.93 -15.81
C ILE A 46 -6.06 7.22 -15.39
N GLU A 47 -6.32 8.11 -16.36
CA GLU A 47 -7.01 9.37 -16.11
C GLU A 47 -8.47 9.18 -15.72
N GLU A 48 -9.18 8.25 -16.35
CA GLU A 48 -10.55 7.89 -15.98
C GLU A 48 -10.58 7.28 -14.59
N ILE A 49 -9.72 6.31 -14.30
CA ILE A 49 -9.60 5.68 -12.98
C ILE A 49 -9.35 6.75 -11.91
N ARG A 50 -8.42 7.68 -12.17
CA ARG A 50 -8.08 8.76 -11.23
C ARG A 50 -9.31 9.56 -10.80
N ARG A 51 -10.26 9.81 -11.71
CA ARG A 51 -11.50 10.55 -11.43
C ARG A 51 -12.54 9.74 -10.65
N LEU A 52 -12.45 8.41 -10.69
CA LEU A 52 -13.36 7.51 -9.99
C LEU A 52 -12.93 7.18 -8.57
N ILE A 53 -11.71 7.54 -8.17
CA ILE A 53 -11.18 7.27 -6.82
C ILE A 53 -11.90 8.17 -5.81
N GLU A 54 -12.68 7.52 -4.93
CA GLU A 54 -13.44 8.17 -3.88
C GLU A 54 -13.12 7.59 -2.50
N GLY A 55 -13.50 8.33 -1.44
CA GLY A 55 -13.39 7.84 -0.06
C GLY A 55 -11.96 7.60 0.43
N VAL A 56 -10.94 8.26 -0.12
CA VAL A 56 -9.52 8.04 0.24
C VAL A 56 -9.22 8.50 1.67
N HIS A 57 -9.01 7.50 2.52
CA HIS A 57 -8.47 7.66 3.87
C HIS A 57 -6.98 7.31 3.86
N ILE A 58 -6.11 8.16 4.41
CA ILE A 58 -4.66 7.88 4.57
C ILE A 58 -4.32 7.95 6.07
N GLY A 59 -4.19 6.79 6.72
CA GLY A 59 -4.10 6.72 8.18
C GLY A 59 -5.24 7.50 8.86
N ASN A 60 -4.91 8.52 9.66
CA ASN A 60 -5.89 9.35 10.36
C ASN A 60 -6.43 10.55 9.54
N ARG A 61 -6.00 10.75 8.29
CA ARG A 61 -6.31 11.93 7.48
C ARG A 61 -7.28 11.59 6.35
N ILE A 62 -8.39 12.32 6.28
CA ILE A 62 -9.28 12.34 5.12
C ILE A 62 -8.67 13.29 4.10
N VAL A 63 -8.36 12.80 2.90
CA VAL A 63 -7.73 13.61 1.84
C VAL A 63 -8.76 14.05 0.78
N ASN A 64 -9.92 13.38 0.70
CA ASN A 64 -11.06 13.79 -0.12
C ASN A 64 -12.35 13.84 0.72
N PRO A 65 -12.99 15.02 0.90
CA PRO A 65 -14.13 15.21 1.80
C PRO A 65 -15.49 14.71 1.27
N HIS A 66 -15.55 14.13 0.07
CA HIS A 66 -16.80 13.76 -0.60
C HIS A 66 -17.41 12.41 -0.18
N PHE A 67 -17.41 12.00 1.09
CA PHE A 67 -18.52 11.23 1.70
C PHE A 67 -18.16 10.64 3.07
N HIS A 68 -19.20 10.56 3.92
CA HIS A 68 -19.22 10.05 5.29
C HIS A 68 -19.58 8.54 5.41
N LEU A 69 -19.42 7.74 4.35
CA LEU A 69 -19.83 6.31 4.34
C LEU A 69 -18.70 5.34 4.71
N VAL A 70 -17.44 5.79 4.73
CA VAL A 70 -16.30 4.96 5.13
C VAL A 70 -15.74 5.51 6.43
N ASP A 71 -16.30 5.11 7.56
CA ASP A 71 -15.65 5.36 8.84
C ASP A 71 -14.38 4.49 8.94
N LYS A 72 -13.25 5.13 9.21
CA LYS A 72 -11.89 4.55 9.26
C LYS A 72 -11.73 3.40 10.28
N GLU A 73 -12.69 3.25 11.17
CA GLU A 73 -12.67 2.29 12.25
C GLU A 73 -13.46 1.06 11.82
N GLY A 74 -12.75 0.00 11.41
CA GLY A 74 -13.32 -1.34 11.35
C GLY A 74 -13.61 -1.86 12.76
N PHE A 75 -14.42 -1.15 13.53
CA PHE A 75 -14.85 -1.57 14.85
C PHE A 75 -15.87 -2.69 14.66
N ILE A 76 -15.40 -3.91 14.90
CA ILE A 76 -16.29 -5.03 15.14
C ILE A 76 -16.38 -5.16 16.65
N LYS A 77 -17.60 -5.15 17.17
CA LYS A 77 -17.88 -5.39 18.59
C LYS A 77 -17.16 -6.69 18.98
N ASP A 78 -16.37 -6.63 20.06
CA ASP A 78 -15.54 -7.72 20.59
C ASP A 78 -14.20 -8.01 19.86
N GLU A 79 -13.95 -7.48 18.66
CA GLU A 79 -12.66 -7.66 17.95
C GLU A 79 -11.72 -6.44 18.01
N GLY A 80 -12.24 -5.27 18.42
CA GLY A 80 -11.46 -4.04 18.54
C GLY A 80 -11.31 -3.26 17.23
N MET A 81 -10.46 -2.22 17.26
CA MET A 81 -10.25 -1.32 16.13
C MET A 81 -9.08 -1.79 15.24
N VAL A 82 -9.33 -1.86 13.94
CA VAL A 82 -8.29 -1.99 12.91
C VAL A 82 -8.17 -0.67 12.15
N TYR A 83 -6.94 -0.23 11.93
CA TYR A 83 -6.62 0.93 11.11
C TYR A 83 -6.02 0.46 9.80
N TYR A 84 -6.67 0.81 8.69
CA TYR A 84 -6.15 0.59 7.35
C TYR A 84 -5.15 1.70 7.01
N ASP A 85 -4.11 1.37 6.27
CA ASP A 85 -3.14 2.36 5.78
C ASP A 85 -3.81 3.29 4.76
N ILE A 86 -4.44 2.69 3.75
CA ILE A 86 -5.24 3.38 2.74
C ILE A 86 -6.50 2.56 2.47
N LEU A 87 -7.67 3.16 2.66
CA LEU A 87 -8.96 2.59 2.29
C LEU A 87 -9.67 3.56 1.36
N CYS A 88 -10.16 3.05 0.22
CA CYS A 88 -10.91 3.82 -0.77
C CYS A 88 -11.86 2.90 -1.54
N TYR A 89 -12.65 3.46 -2.45
CA TYR A 89 -13.41 2.68 -3.42
C TYR A 89 -13.40 3.39 -4.79
N ILE A 90 -13.78 2.63 -5.82
CA ILE A 90 -14.06 3.15 -7.15
C ILE A 90 -15.43 2.64 -7.60
N ASP A 91 -16.17 3.48 -8.31
CA ASP A 91 -17.42 3.10 -8.98
C ASP A 91 -17.15 2.98 -10.48
N VAL A 92 -16.95 1.75 -10.96
CA VAL A 92 -16.53 1.46 -12.33
C VAL A 92 -17.73 1.42 -13.27
N PRO A 93 -17.84 2.32 -14.26
CA PRO A 93 -18.94 2.31 -15.22
C PRO A 93 -18.92 1.05 -16.09
N GLN A 94 -20.10 0.50 -16.35
CA GLN A 94 -20.32 -0.67 -17.20
C GLN A 94 -21.04 -0.28 -18.50
N GLU A 95 -20.97 -1.16 -19.50
CA GLU A 95 -21.64 -0.95 -20.79
C GLU A 95 -23.17 -0.83 -20.67
N ASP A 96 -23.78 -1.44 -19.65
CA ASP A 96 -25.21 -1.38 -19.37
C ASP A 96 -25.65 -0.07 -18.67
N GLY A 97 -24.73 0.86 -18.46
CA GLY A 97 -24.96 2.14 -17.81
C GLY A 97 -25.00 2.10 -16.28
N LYS A 98 -24.75 0.93 -15.66
CA LYS A 98 -24.61 0.82 -14.20
C LYS A 98 -23.15 0.95 -13.78
N ASN A 99 -22.92 1.09 -12.48
CA ASN A 99 -21.59 1.09 -11.89
C ASN A 99 -21.37 -0.17 -11.04
N ILE A 100 -20.16 -0.74 -11.12
CA ILE A 100 -19.68 -1.75 -10.17
C ILE A 100 -18.79 -1.04 -9.14
N ARG A 101 -19.21 -1.07 -7.88
CA ARG A 101 -18.38 -0.59 -6.77
C ARG A 101 -17.33 -1.63 -6.40
N VAL A 102 -16.08 -1.20 -6.29
CA VAL A 102 -14.96 -1.99 -5.81
C VAL A 102 -14.29 -1.30 -4.63
N TYR A 103 -14.20 -1.98 -3.48
CA TYR A 103 -13.47 -1.50 -2.31
C TYR A 103 -11.99 -1.89 -2.39
N LEU A 104 -11.13 -0.97 -1.99
CA LEU A 104 -9.68 -1.10 -2.09
C LEU A 104 -9.04 -0.78 -0.75
N ASN A 105 -8.43 -1.80 -0.14
CA ASN A 105 -7.52 -1.66 0.98
C ASN A 105 -6.08 -1.79 0.47
N VAL A 106 -5.24 -0.79 0.69
CA VAL A 106 -3.83 -0.79 0.30
C VAL A 106 -2.96 -0.64 1.55
N GLU A 107 -2.12 -1.65 1.80
CA GLU A 107 -1.25 -1.76 2.97
C GLU A 107 0.22 -1.70 2.57
N ILE A 108 1.02 -0.90 3.28
CA ILE A 108 2.48 -0.85 3.09
C ILE A 108 3.16 -1.62 4.22
N GLN A 109 3.59 -2.84 3.91
CA GLN A 109 4.22 -3.72 4.89
C GLN A 109 5.76 -3.61 4.84
N ASN A 110 6.30 -2.76 5.70
CA ASN A 110 7.75 -2.53 5.82
C ASN A 110 8.54 -3.74 6.35
N ASN A 111 7.96 -4.53 7.26
CA ASN A 111 8.60 -5.76 7.76
C ASN A 111 8.08 -6.96 6.97
N PRO A 112 8.90 -7.62 6.12
CA PRO A 112 8.47 -8.78 5.35
C PRO A 112 8.15 -10.03 6.22
N TYR A 113 8.52 -10.02 7.50
CA TYR A 113 8.32 -11.12 8.44
C TYR A 113 7.76 -10.59 9.79
N PRO A 114 6.49 -10.17 9.86
CA PRO A 114 5.90 -9.64 11.08
C PRO A 114 5.55 -10.72 12.13
N GLY A 115 5.94 -11.98 11.92
CA GLY A 115 5.59 -13.13 12.77
C GLY A 115 4.36 -13.90 12.30
N TYR A 116 3.77 -13.51 11.17
CA TYR A 116 2.64 -14.20 10.54
C TYR A 116 2.65 -13.99 9.02
N SER A 117 1.83 -14.75 8.30
CA SER A 117 1.65 -14.59 6.86
C SER A 117 0.85 -13.33 6.55
N ILE A 118 1.42 -12.47 5.69
CA ILE A 118 0.73 -11.29 5.16
C ILE A 118 -0.55 -11.67 4.42
N ILE A 119 -0.56 -12.81 3.75
CA ILE A 119 -1.73 -13.29 3.00
C ILE A 119 -2.86 -13.64 3.96
N THR A 120 -2.56 -14.27 5.10
CA THR A 120 -3.56 -14.59 6.12
C THR A 120 -4.13 -13.31 6.76
N ARG A 121 -3.31 -12.27 6.96
CA ARG A 121 -3.80 -10.96 7.39
C ARG A 121 -4.67 -10.29 6.31
N GLY A 122 -4.31 -10.45 5.04
CA GLY A 122 -5.13 -10.03 3.90
C GLY A 122 -6.53 -10.64 3.93
N TYR A 123 -6.66 -11.94 4.22
CA TYR A 123 -7.97 -12.58 4.40
C TYR A 123 -8.79 -11.91 5.51
N ALA A 124 -8.18 -11.67 6.68
CA ALA A 124 -8.87 -11.00 7.77
C ALA A 124 -9.37 -9.60 7.36
N TYR A 125 -8.59 -8.86 6.55
CA TYR A 125 -8.96 -7.53 6.09
C TYR A 125 -10.07 -7.57 5.04
N VAL A 126 -9.99 -8.48 4.07
CA VAL A 126 -11.08 -8.73 3.12
C VAL A 126 -12.37 -9.05 3.86
N SER A 127 -12.33 -10.02 4.79
CA SER A 127 -13.51 -10.41 5.58
C SER A 127 -14.09 -9.26 6.39
N ARG A 128 -13.25 -8.43 7.02
CA ARG A 128 -13.70 -7.26 7.78
C ARG A 128 -14.40 -6.23 6.90
N ILE A 129 -13.85 -5.94 5.72
CA ILE A 129 -14.43 -4.96 4.79
C ILE A 129 -15.73 -5.50 4.22
N VAL A 130 -15.79 -6.78 3.83
CA VAL A 130 -17.03 -7.42 3.39
C VAL A 130 -18.09 -7.34 4.49
N SER A 131 -17.79 -7.79 5.71
CA SER A 131 -18.73 -7.75 6.83
C SER A 131 -19.21 -6.32 7.16
N ARG A 132 -18.35 -5.31 6.97
CA ARG A 132 -18.68 -3.90 7.19
C ARG A 132 -19.74 -3.37 6.23
N GLN A 133 -19.87 -3.96 5.04
CA GLN A 133 -20.87 -3.55 4.06
C GLN A 133 -22.31 -3.92 4.49
N TRP A 134 -22.49 -4.68 5.58
CA TRP A 134 -23.80 -5.04 6.12
C TRP A 134 -24.61 -3.81 6.52
N GLY A 135 -25.86 -3.75 6.04
CA GLY A 135 -26.78 -2.65 6.28
C GLY A 135 -26.60 -1.45 5.35
N SER A 136 -25.51 -1.37 4.57
CA SER A 136 -25.31 -0.32 3.56
C SER A 136 -25.34 -0.85 2.13
N GLU A 137 -24.63 -1.94 1.84
CA GLU A 137 -24.59 -2.54 0.50
C GLU A 137 -25.41 -3.83 0.40
N TYR A 138 -25.56 -4.56 1.51
CA TYR A 138 -26.30 -5.81 1.57
C TYR A 138 -26.92 -6.06 2.95
N ASP A 139 -27.89 -6.97 3.03
CA ASP A 139 -28.54 -7.38 4.27
C ASP A 139 -29.02 -8.84 4.19
N TYR A 140 -29.81 -9.27 5.19
CA TYR A 140 -30.33 -10.63 5.28
C TYR A 140 -31.31 -11.00 4.15
N GLN A 141 -31.83 -10.03 3.40
CA GLN A 141 -32.71 -10.24 2.26
C GLN A 141 -31.97 -10.14 0.93
N HIS A 142 -30.85 -9.40 0.86
CA HIS A 142 -30.16 -9.05 -0.39
C HIS A 142 -28.64 -9.32 -0.34
N TYR A 143 -28.23 -10.57 -0.08
CA TYR A 143 -26.80 -10.94 -0.01
C TYR A 143 -26.00 -10.63 -1.29
N ASP A 144 -26.64 -10.71 -2.46
CA ASP A 144 -26.00 -10.42 -3.76
C ASP A 144 -25.54 -8.96 -3.89
N GLY A 145 -26.02 -8.08 -3.00
CA GLY A 145 -25.59 -6.70 -2.89
C GLY A 145 -24.11 -6.52 -2.51
N MET A 146 -23.45 -7.54 -1.94
CA MET A 146 -22.05 -7.49 -1.51
C MET A 146 -21.12 -6.98 -2.62
N LYS A 147 -20.29 -6.00 -2.29
CA LYS A 147 -19.31 -5.42 -3.21
C LYS A 147 -17.97 -6.09 -3.06
N LYS A 148 -17.27 -6.25 -4.18
CA LYS A 148 -15.96 -6.88 -4.23
C LYS A 148 -14.93 -6.05 -3.47
N VAL A 149 -14.02 -6.74 -2.78
CA VAL A 149 -12.93 -6.13 -2.01
C VAL A 149 -11.58 -6.60 -2.53
N TYR A 150 -10.68 -5.65 -2.80
CA TYR A 150 -9.27 -5.91 -3.04
C TYR A 150 -8.45 -5.51 -1.82
N SER A 151 -7.65 -6.44 -1.28
CA SER A 151 -6.64 -6.18 -0.28
C SER A 151 -5.25 -6.26 -0.91
N LEU A 152 -4.68 -5.10 -1.20
CA LEU A 152 -3.39 -4.93 -1.87
C LEU A 152 -2.28 -4.71 -0.82
N TRP A 153 -1.22 -5.51 -0.87
CA TRP A 153 -0.10 -5.47 0.06
C TRP A 153 1.19 -5.17 -0.69
N ILE A 154 1.79 -4.03 -0.39
CA ILE A 154 3.06 -3.60 -0.97
C ILE A 154 4.17 -3.85 0.05
N MET A 155 5.18 -4.63 -0.33
CA MET A 155 6.37 -4.90 0.50
C MET A 155 7.61 -4.27 -0.13
N PRO A 156 8.01 -3.06 0.28
CA PRO A 156 9.17 -2.34 -0.29
C PRO A 156 10.53 -2.99 0.02
N LYS A 157 10.56 -3.87 1.02
CA LYS A 157 11.78 -4.48 1.58
C LYS A 157 11.73 -6.01 1.49
N ALA A 158 11.12 -6.54 0.43
CA ALA A 158 11.07 -7.97 0.18
C ALA A 158 12.49 -8.55 -0.06
N PRO A 159 12.74 -9.84 0.21
CA PRO A 159 14.00 -10.49 -0.14
C PRO A 159 14.26 -10.49 -1.65
N LYS A 160 15.52 -10.47 -2.07
CA LYS A 160 15.90 -10.38 -3.50
C LYS A 160 15.25 -11.46 -4.39
N ARG A 161 15.07 -12.68 -3.87
CA ARG A 161 14.39 -13.78 -4.58
C ARG A 161 12.91 -13.56 -4.90
N LYS A 162 12.29 -12.51 -4.35
CA LYS A 162 10.90 -12.11 -4.61
C LYS A 162 10.81 -10.76 -5.31
N ASP A 163 11.94 -10.16 -5.67
CA ASP A 163 11.98 -8.85 -6.30
C ASP A 163 11.19 -8.86 -7.61
N GLY A 164 10.19 -7.99 -7.73
CA GLY A 164 9.30 -7.89 -8.89
C GLY A 164 8.16 -8.90 -8.94
N HIS A 165 7.97 -9.71 -7.89
CA HIS A 165 6.85 -10.65 -7.87
C HIS A 165 5.53 -9.95 -7.57
N MET A 166 4.48 -10.36 -8.26
CA MET A 166 3.09 -10.00 -7.97
C MET A 166 2.27 -11.29 -7.88
N ASN A 167 1.71 -11.57 -6.70
CA ASN A 167 0.94 -12.78 -6.46
C ASN A 167 -0.50 -12.43 -6.10
N VAL A 168 -1.46 -13.04 -6.79
CA VAL A 168 -2.90 -12.90 -6.54
C VAL A 168 -3.42 -14.14 -5.84
N TYR A 169 -4.29 -13.94 -4.85
CA TYR A 169 -5.03 -14.97 -4.14
C TYR A 169 -6.50 -14.58 -4.20
N GLU A 170 -7.28 -15.36 -4.93
CA GLU A 170 -8.66 -15.08 -5.28
C GLU A 170 -9.48 -16.38 -5.25
N THR A 171 -10.80 -16.24 -5.20
CA THR A 171 -11.71 -17.37 -5.27
C THR A 171 -11.94 -17.77 -6.73
N ASN A 172 -11.75 -19.04 -7.04
CA ASN A 172 -12.09 -19.61 -8.34
C ASN A 172 -13.00 -20.82 -8.14
N GLU A 173 -14.07 -20.92 -8.92
CA GLU A 173 -14.93 -22.09 -8.92
C GLU A 173 -14.15 -23.30 -9.44
N ARG A 174 -14.23 -24.42 -8.70
CA ARG A 174 -13.73 -25.72 -9.13
C ARG A 174 -14.87 -26.72 -9.18
N ILE A 175 -15.26 -27.09 -10.40
CA ILE A 175 -16.28 -28.10 -10.63
C ILE A 175 -15.73 -29.48 -10.25
N ILE A 176 -16.34 -30.12 -9.26
CA ILE A 176 -15.99 -31.50 -8.85
C ILE A 176 -16.76 -32.53 -9.69
N CYS A 177 -18.01 -32.24 -10.06
CA CYS A 177 -18.88 -33.07 -10.88
C CYS A 177 -19.94 -32.20 -11.58
N GLY A 178 -20.35 -32.58 -12.79
CA GLY A 178 -21.28 -31.80 -13.63
C GLY A 178 -20.57 -30.83 -14.58
N THR A 179 -21.35 -29.97 -15.23
CA THR A 179 -20.85 -29.02 -16.26
C THR A 179 -21.38 -27.60 -16.10
N THR A 180 -22.24 -27.34 -15.10
CA THR A 180 -22.76 -26.00 -14.84
C THR A 180 -21.70 -25.17 -14.12
N VAL A 181 -21.53 -23.92 -14.56
CA VAL A 181 -20.69 -22.90 -13.91
C VAL A 181 -21.58 -21.82 -13.32
N GLU A 182 -21.17 -21.28 -12.18
CA GLU A 182 -21.81 -20.11 -11.57
C GLU A 182 -21.29 -18.83 -12.22
N GLU A 183 -22.10 -17.77 -12.26
CA GLU A 183 -21.62 -16.45 -12.70
C GLU A 183 -20.50 -15.97 -11.75
N LYS A 184 -19.40 -15.46 -12.32
CA LYS A 184 -18.18 -15.15 -11.56
C LYS A 184 -18.47 -14.16 -10.43
N GLU A 185 -19.33 -13.19 -10.69
CA GLU A 185 -19.75 -12.13 -9.80
C GLU A 185 -20.44 -12.66 -8.52
N VAL A 186 -21.00 -13.88 -8.56
CA VAL A 186 -21.67 -14.49 -7.40
C VAL A 186 -20.64 -14.85 -6.31
N TYR A 187 -19.52 -15.47 -6.69
CA TYR A 187 -18.52 -15.98 -5.75
C TYR A 187 -17.26 -15.09 -5.62
N ASP A 188 -16.99 -14.23 -6.60
CA ASP A 188 -15.81 -13.35 -6.63
C ASP A 188 -16.02 -12.08 -5.80
N ARG A 189 -15.94 -12.22 -4.47
CA ARG A 189 -16.15 -11.10 -3.52
C ARG A 189 -14.86 -10.55 -2.92
N GLY A 190 -13.71 -11.19 -3.17
CA GLY A 190 -12.49 -10.88 -2.46
C GLY A 190 -11.22 -11.29 -3.20
N VAL A 191 -10.29 -10.35 -3.33
CA VAL A 191 -8.96 -10.57 -3.92
C VAL A 191 -7.89 -10.07 -2.94
N ILE A 192 -6.84 -10.85 -2.74
CA ILE A 192 -5.64 -10.45 -2.02
C ILE A 192 -4.49 -10.42 -3.02
N LEU A 193 -3.72 -9.33 -3.04
CA LEU A 193 -2.57 -9.21 -3.93
C LEU A 193 -1.33 -8.78 -3.15
N GLY A 194 -0.22 -9.49 -3.32
CA GLY A 194 1.08 -9.10 -2.78
C GLY A 194 2.03 -8.59 -3.87
N ILE A 195 2.53 -7.36 -3.73
CA ILE A 195 3.54 -6.72 -4.58
C ILE A 195 4.87 -6.71 -3.82
N TYR A 196 5.86 -7.44 -4.32
CA TYR A 196 7.15 -7.63 -3.67
C TYR A 196 8.23 -6.81 -4.38
N LEU A 197 8.82 -5.84 -3.66
CA LEU A 197 9.87 -4.97 -4.17
C LEU A 197 11.12 -5.12 -3.32
N ASN A 198 12.30 -5.07 -3.92
CA ASN A 198 13.55 -5.10 -3.20
C ASN A 198 14.27 -3.74 -3.28
N LYS A 199 14.69 -3.22 -2.13
CA LYS A 199 15.45 -1.95 -2.05
C LYS A 199 16.82 -1.99 -2.78
N GLU A 200 17.35 -3.18 -3.07
CA GLU A 200 18.61 -3.44 -3.80
C GLU A 200 18.30 -3.90 -5.24
N HIS A 201 17.17 -3.47 -5.80
CA HIS A 201 16.92 -3.60 -7.24
C HIS A 201 18.01 -2.90 -8.05
N ASP A 202 18.43 -3.51 -9.15
CA ASP A 202 19.44 -2.92 -10.03
C ASP A 202 18.80 -1.76 -10.81
N LEU A 203 19.15 -0.53 -10.47
CA LEU A 203 18.54 0.69 -11.04
C LEU A 203 18.82 0.86 -12.54
N ASN A 204 19.72 0.08 -13.12
CA ASN A 204 19.96 0.07 -14.57
C ASN A 204 19.04 -0.88 -15.31
N LYS A 205 18.24 -1.67 -14.59
CA LYS A 205 17.31 -2.65 -15.14
C LYS A 205 15.89 -2.24 -14.78
N LYS A 206 15.02 -2.30 -15.80
CA LYS A 206 13.58 -2.23 -15.63
C LYS A 206 13.05 -3.59 -15.23
N TYR A 207 11.87 -3.64 -14.64
CA TYR A 207 11.17 -4.91 -14.47
C TYR A 207 10.69 -5.41 -15.84
N GLU A 208 10.82 -6.70 -16.11
CA GLU A 208 10.44 -7.27 -17.41
C GLU A 208 8.91 -7.22 -17.64
N VAL A 209 8.13 -7.35 -16.56
CA VAL A 209 6.67 -7.35 -16.57
C VAL A 209 6.19 -6.31 -15.57
N TYR A 210 5.13 -5.57 -15.90
CA TYR A 210 4.56 -4.51 -15.05
C TYR A 210 5.55 -3.38 -14.68
N ASP A 211 6.52 -3.04 -15.55
CA ASP A 211 7.50 -1.97 -15.32
C ASP A 211 6.86 -0.63 -14.93
N GLU A 212 5.80 -0.25 -15.65
CA GLU A 212 4.99 0.96 -15.44
C GLU A 212 4.40 1.09 -14.02
N LEU A 213 4.34 -0.01 -13.27
CA LEU A 213 3.94 -0.06 -11.87
C LEU A 213 5.14 -0.29 -10.94
N LEU A 214 5.89 -1.36 -11.19
CA LEU A 214 6.90 -1.86 -10.26
C LEU A 214 8.09 -0.92 -10.12
N THR A 215 8.56 -0.32 -11.22
CA THR A 215 9.70 0.61 -11.17
C THR A 215 9.35 1.89 -10.38
N PRO A 216 8.23 2.58 -10.68
CA PRO A 216 7.78 3.70 -9.86
C PRO A 216 7.63 3.34 -8.38
N LEU A 217 6.93 2.24 -8.04
CA LEU A 217 6.74 1.85 -6.64
C LEU A 217 8.07 1.53 -5.95
N MET A 218 8.95 0.77 -6.60
CA MET A 218 10.26 0.43 -6.05
C MET A 218 11.04 1.70 -5.72
N ILE A 219 11.12 2.66 -6.65
CA ILE A 219 11.97 3.83 -6.50
C ILE A 219 11.36 4.84 -5.52
N LEU A 220 10.06 5.09 -5.63
CA LEU A 220 9.36 5.97 -4.70
C LEU A 220 9.49 5.47 -3.27
N LEU A 221 9.27 4.18 -3.01
CA LEU A 221 9.35 3.60 -1.66
C LEU A 221 10.77 3.19 -1.24
N ASN A 222 11.78 3.36 -2.10
CA ASN A 222 13.16 3.00 -1.76
C ASN A 222 13.71 3.97 -0.70
N ASN A 223 14.10 3.46 0.46
CA ASN A 223 14.67 4.29 1.53
C ASN A 223 16.19 4.50 1.42
N VAL A 224 16.83 4.00 0.36
CA VAL A 224 18.27 4.15 0.09
C VAL A 224 18.53 5.26 -0.93
N LEU A 225 17.58 5.53 -1.83
CA LEU A 225 17.73 6.53 -2.89
C LEU A 225 17.49 7.95 -2.38
N ASP A 226 18.36 8.86 -2.79
CA ASP A 226 18.21 10.29 -2.56
C ASP A 226 17.14 10.90 -3.48
N TYR A 227 16.83 12.18 -3.26
CA TYR A 227 15.83 12.88 -4.07
C TYR A 227 16.17 12.88 -5.55
N LYS A 228 17.45 13.08 -5.91
CA LYS A 228 17.92 13.12 -7.30
C LYS A 228 17.70 11.78 -8.01
N GLY A 229 17.97 10.66 -7.33
CA GLY A 229 17.71 9.32 -7.83
C GLY A 229 16.23 9.07 -8.11
N LYS A 230 15.33 9.64 -7.29
CA LYS A 230 13.88 9.52 -7.47
C LYS A 230 13.30 10.46 -8.52
N GLN A 231 13.91 11.63 -8.72
CA GLN A 231 13.44 12.61 -9.72
C GLN A 231 13.44 12.04 -11.14
N ARG A 232 14.47 11.27 -11.51
CA ARG A 232 14.59 10.67 -12.84
C ARG A 232 13.35 9.86 -13.24
N ILE A 233 12.77 9.16 -12.27
CA ILE A 233 11.62 8.26 -12.48
C ILE A 233 10.31 9.00 -12.48
N LYS A 234 10.21 10.09 -11.71
CA LYS A 234 9.05 10.96 -11.79
C LYS A 234 8.87 11.48 -13.21
N GLU A 235 9.95 11.92 -13.84
CA GLU A 235 9.93 12.40 -15.22
C GLU A 235 9.66 11.26 -16.21
N GLU A 236 10.42 10.15 -16.12
CA GLU A 236 10.33 9.01 -17.04
C GLU A 236 8.93 8.38 -17.09
N TYR A 237 8.27 8.25 -15.92
CA TYR A 237 6.95 7.61 -15.82
C TYR A 237 5.81 8.62 -15.74
N GLY A 238 6.07 9.92 -15.88
CA GLY A 238 5.03 10.95 -15.90
C GLY A 238 4.32 11.18 -14.55
N LEU A 239 5.04 11.07 -13.44
CA LEU A 239 4.59 11.43 -12.08
C LEU A 239 5.04 12.86 -11.74
N ASN A 240 4.45 13.83 -12.41
CA ASN A 240 4.95 15.22 -12.47
C ASN A 240 4.09 16.22 -11.68
N THR A 241 3.16 15.78 -10.83
CA THR A 241 2.38 16.71 -10.01
C THR A 241 3.18 17.32 -8.87
N LYS A 242 3.01 18.63 -8.64
CA LYS A 242 3.59 19.33 -7.47
C LYS A 242 3.36 18.61 -6.14
N LYS A 243 2.23 17.91 -6.01
CA LYS A 243 1.88 17.13 -4.82
C LYS A 243 2.81 15.92 -4.64
N ILE A 244 2.98 15.07 -5.66
CA ILE A 244 3.90 13.93 -5.56
C ILE A 244 5.35 14.38 -5.39
N GLU A 245 5.76 15.50 -6.02
CA GLU A 245 7.12 16.03 -5.83
C GLU A 245 7.40 16.40 -4.38
N ARG A 246 6.44 17.06 -3.73
CA ARG A 246 6.56 17.46 -2.34
C ARG A 246 6.62 16.23 -1.42
N GLU A 247 5.73 15.26 -1.61
CA GLU A 247 5.69 14.04 -0.80
C GLU A 247 6.99 13.23 -0.91
N VAL A 248 7.54 13.12 -2.13
CA VAL A 248 8.83 12.47 -2.37
C VAL A 248 9.99 13.23 -1.74
N LYS A 249 9.98 14.57 -1.86
CA LYS A 249 11.01 15.42 -1.25
C LYS A 249 10.99 15.30 0.28
N ASP A 250 9.83 15.45 0.91
CA ASP A 250 9.68 15.36 2.36
C ASP A 250 10.18 14.01 2.89
N MET A 251 9.95 12.92 2.14
CA MET A 251 10.45 11.59 2.50
C MET A 251 11.97 11.44 2.34
N CYS A 252 12.56 12.02 1.30
CA CYS A 252 14.02 12.03 1.13
C CYS A 252 14.69 12.88 2.21
N ASP A 253 14.17 14.07 2.49
CA ASP A 253 14.67 14.96 3.55
C ASP A 253 14.66 14.25 4.92
N LEU A 254 13.58 13.52 5.23
CA LEU A 254 13.50 12.70 6.45
C LEU A 254 14.55 11.58 6.45
N GLY A 255 14.72 10.87 5.33
CA GLY A 255 15.73 9.82 5.18
C GLY A 255 17.17 10.32 5.38
N GLU A 256 17.48 11.50 4.85
CA GLU A 256 18.77 12.18 5.05
C GLU A 256 18.98 12.56 6.52
N SER A 257 17.96 13.13 7.17
CA SER A 257 18.02 13.47 8.59
C SER A 257 18.27 12.25 9.47
N ILE A 258 17.57 11.14 9.23
CA ILE A 258 17.77 9.87 9.96
C ILE A 258 19.20 9.35 9.77
N THR A 259 19.70 9.40 8.52
CA THR A 259 21.05 8.92 8.20
C THR A 259 22.13 9.78 8.87
N LEU A 260 21.94 11.10 8.90
CA LEU A 260 22.87 12.03 9.53
C LEU A 260 22.91 11.83 11.06
N GLU A 261 21.75 11.68 11.69
CA GLU A 261 21.65 11.39 13.13
C GLU A 261 22.37 10.08 13.48
N ALA A 262 22.08 8.99 12.76
CA ALA A 262 22.73 7.70 12.98
C ALA A 262 24.26 7.75 12.83
N ARG A 263 24.76 8.51 11.84
CA ARG A 263 26.22 8.73 11.65
C ARG A 263 26.83 9.51 12.81
N ASN A 264 26.13 10.53 13.31
CA ASN A 264 26.60 11.34 14.43
C ASN A 264 26.64 10.52 15.72
N GLU A 265 25.63 9.68 15.97
CA GLU A 265 25.60 8.75 17.09
C GLU A 265 26.75 7.74 17.02
N GLY A 266 26.98 7.13 15.85
CA GLY A 266 28.09 6.19 15.64
C GLY A 266 29.45 6.82 15.96
N LYS A 267 29.70 8.06 15.51
CA LYS A 267 30.92 8.81 15.85
C LYS A 267 31.05 9.10 17.34
N GLN A 268 29.94 9.36 18.04
CA GLN A 268 29.97 9.58 19.49
C GLN A 268 30.28 8.29 20.27
N ILE A 269 29.73 7.16 19.84
CA ILE A 269 30.02 5.84 20.44
C ILE A 269 31.50 5.51 20.24
N GLU A 270 32.02 5.65 19.02
CA GLU A 270 33.44 5.39 18.73
C GLU A 270 34.39 6.28 19.57
N ARG A 271 34.04 7.56 19.76
CA ARG A 271 34.79 8.47 20.65
C ARG A 271 34.76 8.02 22.11
N LYS A 272 33.61 7.59 22.61
CA LYS A 272 33.48 7.09 24.00
C LYS A 272 34.28 5.81 24.19
N GLU A 273 34.24 4.88 23.24
CA GLU A 273 35.02 3.64 23.29
C GLU A 273 36.53 3.91 23.28
N LYS A 274 37.02 4.82 22.42
CA LYS A 274 38.42 5.25 22.42
C LYS A 274 38.84 5.89 23.74
N ASN A 275 38.00 6.74 24.33
CA ASN A 275 38.29 7.35 25.63
C ASN A 275 38.33 6.32 26.76
N ILE A 276 37.43 5.32 26.76
CA ILE A 276 37.45 4.24 27.76
C ILE A 276 38.69 3.36 27.61
N ALA A 277 39.10 3.05 26.37
CA ALA A 277 40.33 2.31 26.10
C ALA A 277 41.58 3.08 26.55
N HIS A 278 41.58 4.40 26.44
CA HIS A 278 42.69 5.25 26.87
C HIS A 278 42.82 5.39 28.40
N VAL A 279 41.72 5.24 29.14
CA VAL A 279 41.70 5.30 30.63
C VAL A 279 42.02 3.94 31.27
N LYS A 280 41.95 2.84 30.50
CA LYS A 280 42.26 1.48 30.95
C LYS A 280 43.71 1.04 30.71
N ASN A 281 44.48 1.83 29.95
CA ASN A 281 45.92 1.67 29.74
C ASN A 281 46.69 2.72 30.55
#